data_AF-A0A8J6XU34-F1
#
_entry.id   AF-A0A8J6XU34-F1
#
_cell.length_a   1.000
_cell.length_b   1.000
_cell.length_c   1.000
_cell.angle_alpha   90.00
_cell.angle_beta   90.00
_cell.angle_gamma   90.00
#
_symmetry.space_group_name_H-M   'P 1'
#
loop_
_entity.id
_entity.type
_entity.pdbx_description
1 polymer ?
#
loop_
_entity_poly.entity_id
_entity_poly.type
_entity_poly.pdbx_seq_one_letter_code
_entity_poly.pdbx_strand_id
1 'polypeptide(L)'
;MSTQGPWKAVGSSMACGAAYDLFFAVAILFFTAPAAALLGLAVPEDPVYLRLNGIFLLILAAFYCLPALAPKRYSGVVVLAAGGRILGFLFFTWAWMASDTTVFLILGVADLMFGVVHGFLLWRTGRSPAQPELNTGA
;
A
#
# COMPACT_ATOMS: atom_id res chain seq x y z
N MET A 1 13.88 -10.86 -24.59
CA MET A 1 13.26 -10.80 -23.24
C MET A 1 12.78 -9.38 -22.98
N SER A 2 11.47 -9.17 -22.90
CA SER A 2 10.88 -7.83 -22.84
C SER A 2 11.34 -7.03 -21.61
N THR A 3 11.89 -5.85 -21.83
CA THR A 3 12.32 -4.84 -20.84
C THR A 3 11.23 -4.39 -19.85
N GLN A 4 10.00 -4.89 -19.98
CA GLN A 4 8.86 -4.59 -19.11
C GLN A 4 8.70 -5.53 -17.90
N GLY A 5 9.45 -6.63 -17.83
CA GLY A 5 9.26 -7.68 -16.81
C GLY A 5 9.22 -7.21 -15.35
N PRO A 6 10.27 -6.53 -14.83
CA PRO A 6 10.35 -6.18 -13.42
C PRO A 6 9.42 -5.01 -13.04
N TRP A 7 9.22 -4.05 -13.95
CA TRP A 7 8.32 -2.92 -13.71
C TRP A 7 6.84 -3.33 -13.74
N LYS A 8 6.46 -4.34 -14.53
CA LYS A 8 5.10 -4.91 -14.47
C LYS A 8 4.78 -5.46 -13.08
N ALA A 9 5.72 -6.15 -12.44
CA ALA A 9 5.51 -6.66 -11.09
C ALA A 9 5.31 -5.52 -10.07
N VAL A 10 6.07 -4.43 -10.19
CA VAL A 10 5.84 -3.22 -9.37
C VAL A 10 4.41 -2.69 -9.58
N GLY A 11 3.99 -2.53 -10.84
CA GLY A 11 2.65 -2.05 -11.17
C GLY A 11 1.54 -2.94 -10.61
N SER A 12 1.65 -4.27 -10.79
CA SER A 12 0.71 -5.23 -10.20
C SER A 12 0.67 -5.14 -8.67
N SER A 13 1.82 -4.98 -8.02
CA SER A 13 1.86 -4.85 -6.56
C SER A 13 1.13 -3.58 -6.09
N MET A 14 1.30 -2.46 -6.80
CA MET A 14 0.61 -1.20 -6.49
C MET A 14 -0.89 -1.30 -6.75
N ALA A 15 -1.32 -2.03 -7.78
CA ALA A 15 -2.73 -2.31 -8.02
C ALA A 15 -3.36 -3.12 -6.87
N CYS A 16 -2.64 -4.13 -6.35
CA CYS A 16 -3.09 -4.87 -5.18
C CYS A 16 -3.17 -3.97 -3.93
N GLY A 17 -2.19 -3.08 -3.73
CA GLY A 17 -2.23 -2.09 -2.64
C GLY A 17 -3.41 -1.13 -2.76
N ALA A 18 -3.70 -0.66 -3.99
CA ALA A 18 -4.84 0.19 -4.27
C ALA A 18 -6.18 -0.51 -3.97
N ALA A 19 -6.31 -1.77 -4.37
CA ALA A 19 -7.50 -2.58 -4.08
C ALA A 19 -7.68 -2.81 -2.57
N TYR A 20 -6.59 -3.06 -1.85
CA TYR A 20 -6.60 -3.20 -0.39
C TYR A 20 -7.10 -1.91 0.28
N ASP A 21 -6.53 -0.75 -0.07
CA ASP A 21 -6.95 0.53 0.50
C ASP A 21 -8.38 0.89 0.15
N LEU A 22 -8.80 0.62 -1.10
CA LEU A 22 -10.18 0.85 -1.53
C LEU A 22 -11.16 -0.01 -0.73
N PHE A 23 -10.83 -1.27 -0.48
CA PHE A 23 -11.67 -2.17 0.33
C PHE A 23 -11.89 -1.60 1.73
N PHE A 24 -10.82 -1.19 2.42
CA PHE A 24 -10.93 -0.59 3.76
C PHE A 24 -11.60 0.78 3.74
N ALA A 25 -11.34 1.61 2.73
CA ALA A 25 -12.00 2.89 2.55
C ALA A 25 -13.53 2.72 2.44
N VAL A 26 -13.98 1.79 1.59
CA VAL A 26 -15.40 1.50 1.40
C VAL A 26 -16.02 0.93 2.69
N ALA A 27 -15.33 -0.01 3.35
CA ALA A 27 -15.79 -0.58 4.61
C ALA A 27 -15.96 0.51 5.69
N ILE A 28 -14.99 1.42 5.82
CA ILE A 28 -15.03 2.51 6.80
C ILE A 28 -16.11 3.54 6.48
N LEU A 29 -16.26 3.95 5.21
CA LEU A 29 -17.17 5.03 4.83
C LEU A 29 -18.64 4.61 4.81
N PHE A 30 -18.92 3.39 4.36
CA PHE A 30 -20.29 2.94 4.10
C PHE A 30 -20.76 1.82 5.03
N PHE A 31 -19.83 1.09 5.65
CA PHE A 31 -20.14 -0.10 6.45
C PHE A 31 -19.44 -0.08 7.82
N THR A 32 -19.28 1.10 8.43
CA THR A 32 -18.48 1.29 9.65
C THR A 32 -18.84 0.32 10.77
N ALA A 33 -20.13 0.26 11.14
CA ALA A 33 -20.58 -0.58 12.26
C ALA A 33 -20.47 -2.09 11.96
N PRO A 34 -20.93 -2.60 10.79
CA PRO A 34 -20.70 -3.99 10.42
C PRO A 34 -19.21 -4.37 10.35
N ALA A 35 -18.37 -3.51 9.78
CA ALA A 35 -16.93 -3.75 9.67
C ALA A 35 -16.26 -3.77 11.05
N ALA A 36 -16.60 -2.83 11.94
CA ALA A 36 -16.10 -2.83 13.31
C ALA A 36 -16.53 -4.08 14.08
N ALA A 37 -17.79 -4.49 13.97
CA ALA A 37 -18.28 -5.71 14.61
C ALA A 37 -17.55 -6.97 14.11
N LEU A 38 -17.33 -7.09 12.79
CA LEU A 38 -16.57 -8.20 12.21
C LEU A 38 -15.13 -8.25 12.74
N LEU A 39 -14.53 -7.09 12.96
CA LEU A 39 -13.16 -6.95 13.47
C LEU A 39 -13.07 -7.01 15.01
N GLY A 40 -14.20 -7.14 15.72
CA GLY A 40 -14.25 -7.11 17.18
C GLY A 40 -13.87 -5.74 17.77
N LEU A 41 -14.08 -4.66 17.02
CA LEU A 41 -13.74 -3.28 17.39
C LEU A 41 -14.97 -2.51 17.87
N ALA A 42 -14.76 -1.63 18.86
CA ALA A 42 -15.75 -0.64 19.24
C ALA A 42 -15.81 0.49 18.21
N VAL A 43 -17.02 0.92 17.86
CA VAL A 43 -17.22 2.14 17.06
C VAL A 43 -17.14 3.34 18.01
N PRO A 44 -16.31 4.36 17.73
CA PRO A 44 -16.26 5.56 18.56
C PRO A 44 -17.61 6.30 18.51
N GLU A 45 -17.98 6.97 19.60
CA GLU A 45 -19.21 7.77 19.67
C GLU A 45 -19.30 8.82 18.56
N ASP A 46 -18.17 9.48 18.27
CA ASP A 46 -17.99 10.33 17.10
C ASP A 46 -17.14 9.63 16.01
N PRO A 47 -17.77 9.18 14.90
CA PRO A 47 -17.07 8.49 13.82
C PRO A 47 -16.39 9.44 12.81
N VAL A 48 -16.38 10.76 13.02
CA VAL A 48 -15.83 11.72 12.06
C VAL A 48 -14.36 11.41 11.70
N TYR A 49 -13.51 11.15 12.70
CA TYR A 49 -12.10 10.81 12.45
C TYR A 49 -11.92 9.47 11.72
N LEU A 50 -12.79 8.51 12.03
CA LEU A 50 -12.77 7.21 11.36
C LEU A 50 -13.16 7.38 9.89
N ARG A 51 -14.21 8.15 9.59
CA ARG A 51 -14.62 8.47 8.21
C ARG A 51 -13.56 9.27 7.46
N LEU A 52 -12.91 10.23 8.13
CA LEU A 52 -11.81 10.98 7.55
C LEU A 52 -10.65 10.05 7.15
N ASN A 53 -10.32 9.06 7.98
CA ASN A 53 -9.35 8.01 7.62
C ASN A 53 -9.81 7.21 6.39
N GLY A 54 -11.09 6.88 6.29
CA GLY A 54 -11.68 6.26 5.10
C GLY A 54 -11.50 7.11 3.82
N ILE A 55 -11.64 8.43 3.91
CA ILE A 55 -11.36 9.35 2.79
C ILE A 55 -9.88 9.31 2.43
N PHE A 56 -8.97 9.34 3.42
CA PHE A 56 -7.53 9.24 3.15
C PHE A 56 -7.15 7.94 2.45
N LEU A 57 -7.72 6.81 2.87
CA LEU A 57 -7.52 5.52 2.19
C LEU A 57 -8.06 5.53 0.76
N LEU A 58 -9.22 6.15 0.52
CA LEU A 58 -9.76 6.29 -0.84
C LEU A 58 -8.83 7.12 -1.74
N ILE A 59 -8.28 8.20 -1.19
CA ILE A 59 -7.28 9.02 -1.88
C ILE A 59 -6.03 8.18 -2.17
N LEU A 60 -5.49 7.46 -1.19
CA LEU A 60 -4.32 6.60 -1.38
C LEU A 60 -4.55 5.53 -2.46
N ALA A 61 -5.72 4.89 -2.46
CA ALA A 61 -6.10 3.94 -3.49
C ALA A 61 -6.04 4.57 -4.89
N ALA A 62 -6.60 5.78 -5.05
CA ALA A 62 -6.53 6.51 -6.31
C ALA A 62 -5.09 6.90 -6.69
N PHE A 63 -4.27 7.34 -5.73
CA PHE A 63 -2.87 7.67 -5.96
C PHE A 63 -2.04 6.45 -6.36
N TYR A 64 -2.34 5.28 -5.81
CA TYR A 64 -1.65 4.02 -6.12
C TYR A 64 -1.98 3.50 -7.53
N CYS A 65 -3.07 3.95 -8.14
CA CYS A 65 -3.34 3.70 -9.56
C CYS A 65 -2.28 4.32 -10.50
N LEU A 66 -1.65 5.43 -10.11
CA LEU A 66 -0.62 6.07 -10.93
C LEU A 66 0.59 5.15 -11.17
N PRO A 67 1.27 4.61 -10.14
CA PRO A 67 2.32 3.63 -10.35
C PRO A 67 1.79 2.26 -10.77
N ALA A 68 0.50 1.93 -10.56
CA ALA A 68 -0.06 0.70 -11.14
C ALA A 68 -0.03 0.73 -12.68
N LEU A 69 -0.35 1.88 -13.28
CA LEU A 69 -0.38 2.07 -14.73
C LEU A 69 0.98 2.42 -15.34
N ALA A 70 1.77 3.23 -14.64
CA ALA A 70 3.07 3.71 -15.12
C ALA A 70 4.15 3.67 -14.01
N PRO A 71 4.55 2.47 -13.54
CA PRO A 71 5.37 2.29 -12.34
C PRO A 71 6.75 2.95 -12.42
N LYS A 72 7.37 2.99 -13.62
CA LYS A 72 8.66 3.66 -13.82
C LYS A 72 8.56 5.18 -13.69
N ARG A 73 7.46 5.79 -14.17
CA ARG A 73 7.23 7.24 -14.13
C ARG A 73 6.92 7.72 -12.71
N TYR A 74 6.20 6.91 -11.94
CA TYR A 74 5.74 7.24 -10.59
C TYR A 74 6.49 6.46 -9.50
N SER A 75 7.76 6.14 -9.73
CA SER A 75 8.58 5.36 -8.78
C SER A 75 8.70 6.01 -7.40
N GLY A 76 8.69 7.36 -7.33
CA GLY A 76 8.66 8.09 -6.06
C GLY A 76 7.42 7.77 -5.20
N VAL A 77 6.26 7.54 -5.85
CA VAL A 77 5.04 7.11 -5.14
C VAL A 77 5.22 5.71 -4.57
N VAL A 78 5.91 4.82 -5.27
CA VAL A 78 6.22 3.46 -4.78
C VAL A 78 7.13 3.50 -3.55
N VAL A 79 8.13 4.39 -3.55
CA VAL A 79 9.00 4.62 -2.37
C VAL A 79 8.17 5.09 -1.17
N LEU A 80 7.32 6.09 -1.38
CA LEU A 80 6.45 6.61 -0.32
C LEU A 80 5.45 5.56 0.18
N ALA A 81 4.89 4.76 -0.72
CA ALA A 81 4.02 3.65 -0.36
C ALA A 81 4.75 2.63 0.51
N ALA A 82 5.95 2.20 0.11
CA ALA A 82 6.75 1.25 0.89
C ALA A 82 7.08 1.82 2.29
N GLY A 83 7.53 3.08 2.36
CA GLY A 83 7.84 3.74 3.63
C GLY A 83 6.61 3.93 4.52
N GLY A 84 5.51 4.41 3.95
CA GLY A 84 4.24 4.61 4.68
C GLY A 84 3.68 3.30 5.25
N ARG A 85 3.79 2.20 4.51
CA ARG A 85 3.41 0.86 4.98
C ARG A 85 4.28 0.36 6.12
N ILE A 86 5.60 0.59 6.07
CA ILE A 86 6.48 0.26 7.19
C ILE A 86 6.10 1.08 8.43
N LEU A 87 5.81 2.37 8.28
CA LEU A 87 5.33 3.21 9.38
C LEU A 87 3.98 2.73 9.93
N GLY A 88 3.07 2.32 9.06
CA GLY A 88 1.78 1.71 9.43
C GLY A 88 1.96 0.44 10.26
N PHE A 89 2.85 -0.47 9.84
CA PHE A 89 3.22 -1.65 10.64
C PHE A 89 3.72 -1.27 12.04
N LEU A 90 4.63 -0.31 12.14
CA LEU A 90 5.17 0.14 13.43
C LEU A 90 4.05 0.72 14.32
N PHE A 91 3.19 1.56 13.75
CA PHE A 91 2.05 2.15 14.45
C PHE A 91 1.07 1.08 14.96
N PHE A 92 0.65 0.15 14.10
CA PHE A 92 -0.30 -0.89 14.47
C PHE A 92 0.28 -1.89 15.46
N THR A 93 1.58 -2.19 15.37
CA THR A 93 2.27 -3.03 16.37
C THR A 93 2.29 -2.32 17.73
N TRP A 94 2.57 -1.02 17.76
CA TRP A 94 2.48 -0.22 18.98
C TRP A 94 1.05 -0.19 19.55
N ALA A 95 0.04 0.00 18.71
CA ALA A 95 -1.37 -0.01 19.12
C ALA A 95 -1.80 -1.37 19.68
N TRP A 96 -1.34 -2.48 19.08
CA TRP A 96 -1.56 -3.82 19.61
C TRP A 96 -0.92 -3.98 21.00
N MET A 97 0.34 -3.59 21.18
CA MET A 97 1.00 -3.65 22.49
C MET A 97 0.27 -2.85 23.57
N ALA A 98 -0.40 -1.75 23.20
CA ALA A 98 -1.14 -0.90 24.13
C ALA A 98 -2.55 -1.41 24.48
N SER A 99 -3.17 -2.21 23.61
CA SER A 99 -4.60 -2.58 23.71
C SER A 99 -4.87 -4.08 23.76
N ASP A 100 -3.87 -4.91 23.50
CA ASP A 100 -3.96 -6.37 23.27
C ASP A 100 -4.98 -6.77 22.19
N THR A 101 -5.36 -5.84 21.31
CA THR A 101 -6.34 -6.10 20.26
C THR A 101 -5.63 -6.70 19.03
N THR A 102 -5.77 -8.02 18.83
CA THR A 102 -5.06 -8.79 17.79
C THR A 102 -5.27 -8.26 16.37
N VAL A 103 -6.42 -7.63 16.09
CA VAL A 103 -6.71 -7.09 14.75
C VAL A 103 -5.70 -6.03 14.32
N PHE A 104 -5.15 -5.24 15.25
CA PHE A 104 -4.09 -4.28 14.92
C PHE A 104 -2.83 -4.99 14.48
N LEU A 105 -2.43 -6.09 15.12
CA LEU A 105 -1.27 -6.87 14.67
C LEU A 105 -1.50 -7.45 13.27
N ILE A 106 -2.71 -7.94 12.97
CA ILE A 106 -3.06 -8.46 11.63
C ILE A 106 -2.91 -7.36 10.56
N LEU A 107 -3.48 -6.17 10.82
CA LEU A 107 -3.37 -5.02 9.92
C LEU A 107 -1.90 -4.58 9.76
N GLY A 108 -1.14 -4.57 10.85
CA GLY A 108 0.28 -4.25 10.84
C GLY A 108 1.09 -5.23 9.98
N VAL A 109 0.84 -6.54 10.10
CA VAL A 109 1.52 -7.56 9.28
C VAL A 109 1.17 -7.39 7.80
N ALA A 110 -0.09 -7.08 7.48
CA ALA A 110 -0.49 -6.77 6.11
C ALA A 110 0.27 -5.56 5.55
N ASP A 111 0.39 -4.50 6.35
CA ASP A 111 1.19 -3.32 6.01
C ASP A 111 2.66 -3.68 5.79
N LEU A 112 3.29 -4.44 6.69
CA LEU A 112 4.67 -4.88 6.53
C LEU A 112 4.86 -5.70 5.25
N MET A 113 3.94 -6.61 4.94
CA MET A 113 3.97 -7.40 3.70
C MET A 113 3.98 -6.49 2.47
N PHE A 114 3.07 -5.53 2.38
CA PHE A 114 3.04 -4.58 1.26
C PHE A 114 4.31 -3.72 1.20
N GLY A 115 4.76 -3.21 2.36
CA GLY A 115 5.98 -2.41 2.44
C GLY A 115 7.21 -3.16 1.93
N VAL A 116 7.40 -4.41 2.37
CA VAL A 116 8.50 -5.29 1.93
C VAL A 116 8.37 -5.62 0.45
N VAL A 117 7.17 -5.99 -0.03
CA VAL A 117 6.96 -6.34 -1.44
C VAL A 117 7.25 -5.14 -2.37
N HIS A 118 6.71 -3.96 -2.05
CA HIS A 118 6.95 -2.75 -2.85
C HIS A 118 8.45 -2.38 -2.85
N GLY A 119 9.08 -2.36 -1.67
CA GLY A 119 10.49 -2.03 -1.53
C GLY A 119 11.39 -3.03 -2.25
N PHE A 120 11.13 -4.33 -2.10
CA PHE A 120 11.91 -5.39 -2.74
C PHE A 120 11.80 -5.36 -4.26
N LEU A 121 10.57 -5.23 -4.80
CA LEU A 121 10.35 -5.14 -6.25
C LEU A 121 10.99 -3.89 -6.84
N LEU A 122 10.86 -2.74 -6.16
CA LEU A 122 11.48 -1.50 -6.59
C LEU A 122 13.01 -1.61 -6.60
N TRP A 123 13.61 -2.15 -5.53
CA TRP A 123 15.05 -2.36 -5.45
C TRP A 123 15.58 -3.28 -6.57
N ARG A 124 14.81 -4.32 -6.92
CA ARG A 124 15.16 -5.21 -8.04
C ARG A 124 15.20 -4.49 -9.39
N THR A 125 14.36 -3.46 -9.59
CA THR A 125 14.38 -2.67 -10.84
C THR A 125 15.67 -1.85 -10.99
N GLY A 126 16.25 -1.35 -9.88
CA GLY A 126 17.50 -0.58 -9.89
C GLY A 126 18.77 -1.41 -10.14
N ARG A 127 18.69 -2.73 -10.06
CA ARG A 127 19.79 -3.67 -10.31
C ARG A 127 19.80 -4.26 -11.73
N SER A 128 18.81 -3.92 -12.56
CA SER A 128 18.82 -4.39 -13.95
C SER A 128 19.92 -3.65 -14.71
N PRO A 129 20.90 -4.36 -15.31
CA PRO A 129 22.02 -3.71 -16.01
C PRO A 129 21.48 -2.79 -17.10
N ALA A 130 22.01 -1.57 -17.17
CA ALA A 130 21.79 -0.69 -18.30
C ALA A 130 22.19 -1.45 -19.57
N GLN A 131 21.26 -1.66 -20.50
CA GLN A 131 21.65 -2.14 -21.82
C GLN A 131 22.60 -1.08 -22.39
N PRO A 132 23.82 -1.46 -22.82
CA PRO A 132 24.68 -0.53 -23.52
C PRO A 132 23.87 -0.01 -24.70
N GLU A 133 23.71 1.32 -24.77
CA GLU A 133 23.13 1.95 -25.95
C GLU A 133 23.89 1.41 -27.15
N LEU A 134 23.19 0.68 -28.02
CA LEU A 134 23.70 0.31 -29.32
C LEU A 134 23.98 1.63 -30.02
N ASN A 135 25.24 2.02 -29.96
CA ASN A 135 25.81 3.16 -30.62
C ASN A 135 25.70 2.89 -32.12
N THR A 136 24.51 3.13 -32.68
CA THR A 136 24.29 3.13 -34.12
C THR A 136 24.89 4.43 -34.66
N GLY A 137 26.22 4.46 -34.67
CA GLY A 137 26.95 5.27 -35.63
C GLY A 137 26.71 4.65 -37.01
N ALA A 138 25.79 5.24 -37.76
CA ALA A 138 25.67 5.12 -39.21
C ALA A 138 24.89 6.33 -39.73
#